data_AF-A0A835T1Q1-F1
#
_entry.id   AF-A0A835T1Q1-F1
#
_cell.length_a   1.000
_cell.length_b   1.000
_cell.length_c   1.000
_cell.angle_alpha   90.00
_cell.angle_beta   90.00
_cell.angle_gamma   90.00
#
_symmetry.space_group_name_H-M   'P 1'
#
loop_
_entity.id
_entity.type
_entity.pdbx_description
1 polymer ?
#
loop_
_entity_poly.entity_id
_entity_poly.type
_entity_poly.pdbx_seq_one_letter_code
_entity_poly.pdbx_strand_id
1 'polypeptide(L)'
;MASLTAASRRVSAVPRRPLAGQLLRPKSVINIVASARRGPSGLTPYQGHERMFGKFRCTSCGRRWQSGNSWANKGQMCKRCDILVYPYSQEPLEKLEDDDRIIDPNKPHPQELCQMCQELGYPCTSKRVWVPDVDDSDDDHGGGDDDSDEDE
;
A
#
# COMPACT_ATOMS: atom_id res chain seq x y z
N MET A 1 60.82 -42.10 32.64
CA MET A 1 59.62 -41.46 33.23
C MET A 1 59.49 -40.06 32.61
N ALA A 2 58.86 -39.93 31.44
CA ALA A 2 58.68 -38.63 30.78
C ALA A 2 57.31 -38.04 31.18
N SER A 3 57.32 -36.90 31.88
CA SER A 3 56.11 -36.18 32.28
C SER A 3 55.65 -35.26 31.17
N LEU A 4 54.41 -35.43 30.71
CA LEU A 4 53.75 -34.57 29.74
C LEU A 4 53.04 -33.43 30.50
N THR A 5 53.46 -32.18 30.27
CA THR A 5 52.76 -30.99 30.79
C THR A 5 51.68 -30.55 29.80
N ALA A 6 50.42 -30.53 30.25
CA ALA A 6 49.27 -30.08 29.47
C ALA A 6 49.28 -28.55 29.28
N ALA A 7 49.17 -28.09 28.03
CA ALA A 7 49.04 -26.67 27.70
C ALA A 7 47.58 -26.20 27.83
N SER A 8 47.35 -25.17 28.66
CA SER A 8 46.03 -24.59 28.92
C SER A 8 45.65 -23.56 27.84
N ARG A 9 44.55 -23.81 27.11
CA ARG A 9 44.03 -22.90 26.07
C ARG A 9 43.20 -21.80 26.74
N ARG A 10 43.62 -20.54 26.59
CA ARG A 10 42.84 -19.37 26.98
C ARG A 10 41.74 -19.14 25.94
N VAL A 11 40.48 -19.11 26.38
CA VAL A 11 39.33 -18.71 25.56
C VAL A 11 39.20 -17.19 25.62
N SER A 12 39.40 -16.50 24.50
CA SER A 12 39.22 -15.06 24.40
C SER A 12 37.72 -14.72 24.50
N ALA A 13 37.33 -13.99 25.53
CA ALA A 13 35.98 -13.45 25.67
C ALA A 13 35.75 -12.33 24.63
N VAL A 14 34.75 -12.50 23.77
CA VAL A 14 34.32 -11.47 22.82
C VAL A 14 33.44 -10.45 23.55
N PRO A 15 33.73 -9.14 23.49
CA PRO A 15 32.88 -8.14 24.14
C PRO A 15 31.54 -8.06 23.40
N ARG A 16 30.45 -8.23 24.17
CA ARG A 16 29.08 -8.02 23.69
C ARG A 16 28.86 -6.52 23.47
N ARG A 17 28.57 -6.13 22.22
CA ARG A 17 28.19 -4.76 21.88
C ARG A 17 26.88 -4.39 22.60
N PRO A 18 26.77 -3.20 23.20
CA PRO A 18 25.50 -2.75 23.75
C PRO A 18 24.51 -2.51 22.61
N LEU A 19 23.29 -3.01 22.79
CA LEU A 19 22.15 -2.73 21.91
C LEU A 19 21.80 -1.25 22.05
N ALA A 20 22.28 -0.43 21.12
CA ALA A 20 21.79 0.93 20.97
C ALA A 20 20.28 0.87 20.72
N GLY A 21 19.52 1.59 21.56
CA GLY A 21 18.08 1.69 21.49
C GLY A 21 17.62 2.04 20.08
N GLN A 22 16.66 1.26 19.57
CA GLN A 22 15.95 1.59 18.35
C GLN A 22 15.16 2.87 18.60
N LEU A 23 15.76 4.01 18.27
CA LEU A 23 15.05 5.26 18.10
C LEU A 23 14.00 5.01 17.02
N LEU A 24 12.74 4.90 17.44
CA LEU A 24 11.58 4.92 16.57
C LEU A 24 11.70 6.17 15.70
N ARG A 25 11.96 5.95 14.41
CA ARG A 25 12.13 7.02 13.43
C ARG A 25 10.78 7.72 13.32
N PRO A 26 10.69 9.05 13.53
CA PRO A 26 9.43 9.76 13.40
C PRO A 26 8.89 9.58 11.97
N LYS A 27 7.68 9.02 11.86
CA LYS A 27 6.88 9.03 10.64
C LYS A 27 6.47 10.47 10.40
N SER A 28 7.14 11.17 9.49
CA SER A 28 6.58 12.28 8.68
C SER A 28 7.69 13.23 8.22
N VAL A 29 8.48 12.78 7.24
CA VAL A 29 8.96 13.65 6.18
C VAL A 29 8.96 12.79 4.93
N ILE A 30 7.95 12.97 4.06
CA ILE A 30 7.92 12.29 2.75
C ILE A 30 9.07 12.89 1.94
N ASN A 31 10.23 12.23 1.97
CA ASN A 31 11.32 12.56 1.06
C ASN A 31 10.90 12.07 -0.33
N ILE A 32 10.25 12.96 -1.09
CA ILE A 32 9.88 12.73 -2.49
C ILE A 32 11.16 12.72 -3.32
N VAL A 33 11.82 11.57 -3.41
CA VAL A 33 12.85 11.37 -4.43
C VAL A 33 12.11 10.94 -5.69
N ALA A 34 11.52 11.92 -6.37
CA ALA A 34 10.77 11.70 -7.59
C ALA A 34 11.70 11.12 -8.66
N SER A 35 11.66 9.80 -8.86
CA SER A 35 12.19 9.14 -10.07
C SER A 35 11.43 9.55 -11.34
N ALA A 36 10.38 10.36 -11.19
CA ALA A 36 9.59 10.90 -12.27
C ALA A 36 10.41 11.92 -13.06
N ARG A 37 10.67 11.62 -14.33
CA ARG A 37 10.93 12.68 -15.31
C ARG A 37 9.66 13.53 -15.31
N ARG A 38 9.70 14.76 -14.80
CA ARG A 38 8.57 15.70 -14.89
C ARG A 38 8.38 16.04 -16.37
N GLY A 39 7.56 15.26 -17.06
CA GLY A 39 7.06 15.63 -18.37
C GLY A 39 6.02 16.75 -18.22
N PRO A 40 5.61 17.39 -19.32
CA PRO A 40 4.57 18.43 -19.31
C PRO A 40 3.21 17.94 -18.80
N SER A 41 3.04 16.63 -18.59
CA SER A 41 1.76 15.98 -18.32
C SER A 41 1.59 15.40 -16.90
N GLY A 42 2.61 15.39 -16.02
CA GLY A 42 2.45 14.97 -14.62
C GLY A 42 3.64 14.23 -13.98
N LEU A 43 3.40 13.57 -12.84
CA LEU A 43 4.40 12.83 -12.04
C LEU A 43 4.61 11.40 -12.54
N THR A 44 3.78 10.90 -13.44
CA THR A 44 3.84 9.54 -13.98
C THR A 44 3.62 9.53 -15.49
N PRO A 45 4.11 8.53 -16.23
CA PRO A 45 3.88 8.44 -17.67
C PRO A 45 2.40 8.36 -18.06
N TYR A 46 1.59 7.63 -17.30
CA TYR A 46 0.14 7.53 -17.52
C TYR A 46 -0.61 8.63 -16.76
N GLN A 47 -1.67 9.15 -17.39
CA GLN A 47 -2.48 10.28 -16.88
C GLN A 47 -4.00 10.02 -16.92
N GLY A 48 -4.43 8.77 -17.14
CA GLY A 48 -5.85 8.40 -17.10
C GLY A 48 -6.32 7.98 -15.70
N HIS A 49 -7.55 7.47 -15.63
CA HIS A 49 -8.22 7.09 -14.38
C HIS A 49 -8.12 5.59 -14.06
N GLU A 50 -7.67 4.76 -14.99
CA GLU A 50 -7.64 3.32 -14.81
C GLU A 50 -6.39 2.85 -14.06
N ARG A 51 -6.50 1.66 -13.50
CA ARG A 51 -5.39 0.96 -12.87
C ARG A 51 -4.47 0.38 -13.95
N MET A 52 -3.17 0.62 -13.82
CA MET A 52 -2.14 0.20 -14.76
C MET A 52 -1.12 -0.75 -14.11
N PHE A 53 -0.42 -1.51 -14.94
CA PHE A 53 0.79 -2.22 -14.54
C PHE A 53 1.98 -1.26 -14.50
N GLY A 54 2.55 -1.02 -13.32
CA GLY A 54 3.66 -0.09 -13.12
C GLY A 54 5.00 -0.78 -12.87
N LYS A 55 6.07 -0.28 -13.51
CA LYS A 55 7.46 -0.65 -13.23
C LYS A 55 8.14 0.47 -12.44
N PHE A 56 8.78 0.12 -11.33
CA PHE A 56 9.35 1.05 -10.37
C PHE A 56 10.86 0.85 -10.21
N ARG A 57 11.57 1.94 -9.94
CA ARG A 57 12.99 1.94 -9.60
C ARG A 57 13.28 2.99 -8.54
N CYS A 58 13.71 2.53 -7.37
CA CYS A 58 14.15 3.40 -6.29
C CYS A 58 15.47 4.08 -6.68
N THR A 59 15.51 5.40 -6.64
CA THR A 59 16.69 6.23 -6.92
C THR A 59 17.72 6.16 -5.78
N SER A 60 17.29 5.89 -4.55
CA SER A 60 18.18 5.81 -3.39
C SER A 60 18.91 4.46 -3.30
N CYS A 61 18.21 3.31 -3.38
CA CYS A 61 18.82 1.99 -3.23
C CYS A 61 18.90 1.15 -4.51
N GLY A 62 18.40 1.66 -5.65
CA GLY A 62 18.42 0.95 -6.93
C GLY A 62 17.45 -0.22 -7.06
N ARG A 63 16.70 -0.59 -6.00
CA ARG A 63 15.72 -1.68 -6.04
C ARG A 63 14.67 -1.43 -7.12
N ARG A 64 14.31 -2.49 -7.85
CA ARG A 64 13.26 -2.49 -8.86
C ARG A 64 12.13 -3.42 -8.42
N TRP A 65 10.90 -3.05 -8.75
CA TRP A 65 9.72 -3.88 -8.52
C TRP A 65 8.63 -3.55 -9.55
N GLN A 66 7.62 -4.41 -9.61
CA GLN A 66 6.48 -4.28 -10.49
C GLN A 66 5.20 -4.39 -9.65
N SER A 67 4.13 -3.76 -10.10
CA SER A 67 2.84 -3.78 -9.40
C SER A 67 1.70 -3.53 -10.37
N GLY A 68 0.64 -4.34 -10.24
CA GLY A 68 -0.62 -4.11 -10.95
C GLY A 68 -1.49 -3.02 -10.33
N ASN A 69 -1.04 -2.35 -9.26
CA ASN A 69 -1.78 -1.28 -8.57
C ASN A 69 -1.09 0.08 -8.79
N SER A 70 -0.82 0.42 -10.04
CA SER A 70 -0.26 1.70 -10.45
C SER A 70 -1.37 2.65 -10.92
N TRP A 71 -1.30 3.91 -10.52
CA TRP A 71 -2.29 4.94 -10.86
C TRP A 71 -1.59 6.18 -11.42
N ALA A 72 -2.32 7.01 -12.16
CA ALA A 72 -1.81 8.31 -12.57
C ALA A 72 -1.44 9.17 -11.35
N ASN A 73 -0.25 9.78 -11.40
CA ASN A 73 0.29 10.68 -10.39
C ASN A 73 0.41 10.11 -8.97
N LYS A 74 0.38 8.77 -8.83
CA LYS A 74 0.60 8.08 -7.55
C LYS A 74 1.86 7.22 -7.58
N GLY A 75 2.52 7.14 -6.44
CA GLY A 75 3.72 6.33 -6.24
C GLY A 75 3.51 5.16 -5.29
N GLN A 76 4.59 4.40 -5.11
CA GLN A 76 4.70 3.39 -4.07
C GLN A 76 5.94 3.65 -3.21
N MET A 77 5.79 3.41 -1.91
CA MET A 77 6.86 3.56 -0.95
C MET A 77 7.88 2.43 -1.11
N CYS A 78 9.16 2.78 -1.20
CA CYS A 78 10.22 1.79 -1.25
C CYS A 78 10.39 1.14 0.14
N LYS A 79 10.08 -0.16 0.26
CA LYS A 79 10.18 -0.94 1.52
C LYS A 79 11.55 -0.86 2.26
N ARG A 80 12.63 -0.46 1.59
CA ARG A 80 13.96 -0.32 2.21
C ARG A 80 14.26 1.11 2.66
N CYS A 81 13.78 2.09 1.89
CA CYS A 81 14.21 3.48 2.02
C CYS A 81 13.12 4.37 2.61
N ASP A 82 11.87 3.90 2.64
CA ASP A 82 10.69 4.65 3.04
C ASP A 82 10.56 5.99 2.29
N ILE A 83 10.90 5.97 0.99
CA ILE A 83 10.72 7.10 0.07
C ILE A 83 9.66 6.77 -0.98
N LEU A 84 8.91 7.79 -1.39
CA LEU A 84 7.89 7.66 -2.42
C LEU A 84 8.54 7.55 -3.79
N VAL A 85 8.22 6.50 -4.53
CA VAL A 85 8.77 6.23 -5.87
C VAL A 85 7.64 6.15 -6.88
N TYR A 86 7.70 7.00 -7.90
CA TYR A 86 6.78 6.97 -9.02
C TYR A 86 7.19 5.90 -10.04
N PRO A 87 6.23 5.25 -10.71
CA PRO A 87 6.52 4.34 -11.80
C PRO A 87 7.24 5.07 -12.94
N TYR A 88 8.26 4.45 -13.50
CA TYR A 88 8.94 4.98 -14.69
C TYR A 88 8.33 4.46 -16.00
N SER A 89 7.49 3.42 -15.91
CA SER A 89 6.74 2.83 -17.02
C SER A 89 5.40 2.34 -16.48
N GLN A 90 4.33 2.59 -17.24
CA GLN A 90 2.97 2.15 -16.96
C GLN A 90 2.37 1.58 -18.25
N GLU A 91 1.84 0.36 -18.16
CA GLU A 91 1.26 -0.39 -19.27
C GLU A 91 -0.16 -0.83 -18.86
N PRO A 92 -1.11 -0.94 -19.80
CA PRO A 92 -2.43 -1.47 -19.51
C PRO A 92 -2.34 -2.86 -18.85
N LEU A 93 -3.25 -3.16 -17.95
CA LEU A 93 -3.39 -4.53 -17.44
C LEU A 93 -3.98 -5.39 -18.55
N GLU A 94 -3.21 -6.33 -19.10
CA GLU A 94 -3.73 -7.31 -20.06
C GLU A 94 -4.85 -8.13 -19.39
N LYS A 95 -6.06 -8.00 -19.93
CA LYS A 95 -7.15 -8.94 -19.67
C LYS A 95 -7.06 -9.96 -20.79
N LEU A 96 -6.50 -11.14 -20.54
CA LEU A 96 -6.65 -12.24 -21.49
C LEU A 96 -8.12 -12.67 -21.41
N GLU A 97 -8.85 -12.55 -22.52
CA GLU A 97 -10.28 -12.86 -22.59
C GLU A 97 -10.56 -14.38 -22.40
N ASP A 98 -9.53 -15.23 -22.52
CA ASP A 98 -9.62 -16.70 -22.50
C ASP A 98 -8.53 -17.38 -21.63
N ASP A 99 -8.26 -16.91 -20.41
CA ASP A 99 -7.35 -17.63 -19.50
C ASP A 99 -8.01 -17.83 -18.13
N ASP A 100 -8.26 -19.09 -17.77
CA ASP A 100 -8.72 -19.55 -16.44
C ASP A 100 -7.77 -19.15 -15.29
N ARG A 101 -6.65 -18.46 -15.59
CA ARG A 101 -5.80 -17.78 -14.60
C ARG A 101 -6.37 -16.41 -14.27
N ILE A 102 -7.57 -16.42 -13.71
CA ILE A 102 -8.26 -15.25 -13.15
C ILE A 102 -7.25 -14.44 -12.33
N ILE A 103 -6.76 -13.33 -12.88
CA ILE A 103 -5.98 -12.35 -12.12
C ILE A 103 -6.98 -11.73 -11.16
N ASP A 104 -7.04 -12.25 -9.93
CA ASP A 104 -7.94 -11.74 -8.91
C ASP A 104 -7.71 -10.23 -8.77
N PRO A 105 -8.65 -9.39 -9.24
CA PRO A 105 -8.47 -7.95 -9.25
C PRO A 105 -8.44 -7.38 -7.83
N ASN A 106 -8.94 -8.16 -6.87
CA ASN A 106 -9.00 -7.85 -5.44
C ASN A 106 -7.84 -8.46 -4.65
N LYS A 107 -6.86 -9.09 -5.33
CA LYS A 107 -5.70 -9.68 -4.67
C LYS A 107 -5.06 -8.64 -3.73
N PRO A 108 -4.88 -8.98 -2.43
CA PRO A 108 -4.35 -8.04 -1.47
C PRO A 108 -2.92 -7.64 -1.88
N HIS A 109 -2.61 -6.37 -1.66
CA HIS A 109 -1.28 -5.82 -1.88
C HIS A 109 -0.84 -5.01 -0.66
N PRO A 110 0.46 -4.66 -0.54
CA PRO A 110 0.97 -3.88 0.58
C PRO A 110 0.37 -2.47 0.59
N GLN A 111 -0.75 -2.29 1.29
CA GLN A 111 -1.50 -1.03 1.34
C GLN A 111 -0.68 0.08 1.99
N GLU A 112 0.13 -0.25 3.00
CA GLU A 112 1.00 0.72 3.66
C GLU A 112 2.07 1.31 2.72
N LEU A 113 2.34 0.68 1.58
CA LEU A 113 3.28 1.17 0.58
C LEU A 113 2.58 1.84 -0.62
N CYS A 114 1.25 1.75 -0.72
CA CYS A 114 0.49 2.25 -1.87
C CYS A 114 -0.07 3.64 -1.58
N GLN A 115 0.40 4.68 -2.30
CA GLN A 115 -0.09 6.05 -2.09
C GLN A 115 -1.60 6.15 -2.31
N MET A 116 -2.15 5.44 -3.31
CA MET A 116 -3.60 5.46 -3.56
C MET A 116 -4.39 4.89 -2.37
N CYS A 117 -3.93 3.80 -1.75
CA CYS A 117 -4.60 3.24 -0.57
C CYS A 117 -4.50 4.18 0.64
N GLN A 118 -3.34 4.81 0.83
CA GLN A 118 -3.13 5.77 1.92
C GLN A 118 -4.07 6.99 1.79
N GLU A 119 -4.26 7.50 0.58
CA GLU A 119 -5.17 8.62 0.33
C GLU A 119 -6.65 8.22 0.43
N LEU A 120 -7.01 7.01 -0.01
CA LEU A 120 -8.38 6.52 0.08
C LEU A 120 -8.78 6.11 1.50
N GLY A 121 -7.84 5.67 2.34
CA GLY A 121 -8.12 5.04 3.63
C GLY A 121 -8.60 3.59 3.54
N TYR A 122 -8.70 3.03 2.33
CA TYR A 122 -9.11 1.65 2.06
C TYR A 122 -8.39 1.09 0.82
N PRO A 123 -8.44 -0.23 0.55
CA PRO A 123 -7.73 -0.84 -0.58
C PRO A 123 -8.18 -0.26 -1.93
N CYS A 124 -7.23 0.20 -2.75
CA CYS A 124 -7.53 0.73 -4.09
C CYS A 124 -7.99 -0.33 -5.10
N THR A 125 -8.09 -1.59 -4.68
CA THR A 125 -8.65 -2.70 -5.49
C THR A 125 -10.15 -2.85 -5.30
N SER A 126 -10.70 -2.31 -4.20
CA SER A 126 -12.12 -2.40 -3.92
C SER A 126 -12.92 -1.63 -4.97
N LYS A 127 -13.69 -2.37 -5.79
CA LYS A 127 -14.75 -1.76 -6.60
C LYS A 127 -15.73 -1.14 -5.60
N ARG A 128 -15.83 0.20 -5.55
CA ARG A 128 -16.93 0.82 -4.82
C ARG A 128 -18.22 0.27 -5.43
N VAL A 129 -18.99 -0.50 -4.68
CA VAL A 129 -20.43 -0.54 -4.93
C VAL A 129 -20.87 0.86 -4.55
N TRP A 130 -21.26 1.66 -5.54
CA TRP A 130 -22.01 2.87 -5.27
C TRP A 130 -23.31 2.39 -4.63
N VAL A 131 -23.37 2.39 -3.30
CA VAL A 131 -24.64 2.58 -2.63
C VAL A 131 -24.92 4.06 -2.83
N PRO A 132 -25.95 4.45 -3.62
CA PRO A 132 -26.48 5.79 -3.49
C PRO A 132 -26.66 6.05 -2.00
N ASP A 133 -26.32 7.25 -1.55
CA ASP A 133 -26.68 7.73 -0.23
C ASP A 133 -28.16 7.36 -0.03
N VAL A 134 -28.38 6.29 0.74
CA VAL A 134 -29.70 5.91 1.20
C VAL A 134 -30.07 7.06 2.10
N ASP A 135 -30.94 7.91 1.57
CA ASP A 135 -31.61 8.95 2.30
C ASP A 135 -32.25 8.28 3.51
N ASP A 136 -31.59 8.42 4.65
CA ASP A 136 -31.98 7.99 5.99
C ASP A 136 -33.16 8.87 6.45
N SER A 137 -34.18 8.99 5.60
CA SER A 137 -35.50 9.48 5.99
C SER A 137 -36.23 8.32 6.67
N ASP A 138 -35.68 7.89 7.81
CA ASP A 138 -36.42 7.23 8.87
C ASP A 138 -37.42 8.26 9.41
N ASP A 139 -38.58 8.40 8.75
CA ASP A 139 -39.78 8.95 9.37
C ASP A 139 -40.84 7.84 9.41
N ASP A 140 -40.49 6.81 10.20
CA ASP A 140 -41.42 5.90 10.84
C ASP A 140 -42.16 6.69 11.94
N HIS A 141 -43.29 7.27 11.57
CA HIS A 141 -44.37 7.55 12.52
C HIS A 141 -45.54 6.64 12.19
N GLY A 142 -45.35 5.35 12.49
CA GLY A 142 -46.46 4.48 12.84
C GLY A 142 -47.11 4.96 14.14
N GLY A 143 -48.29 5.58 14.01
CA GLY A 143 -49.30 5.70 15.06
C GLY A 143 -50.65 5.85 14.33
N GLY A 144 -51.59 4.91 14.40
CA GLY A 144 -51.99 4.18 15.60
C GLY A 144 -53.15 4.92 16.23
N ASP A 145 -54.34 4.63 15.68
CA ASP A 145 -55.65 4.63 16.33
C ASP A 145 -56.40 5.94 16.61
N ASP A 146 -57.72 5.79 16.51
CA ASP A 146 -58.81 6.59 17.07
C ASP A 146 -59.29 7.81 16.27
N ASP A 147 -60.41 7.65 15.54
CA ASP A 147 -61.49 8.65 15.58
C ASP A 147 -62.83 8.08 15.03
N SER A 148 -63.76 7.90 15.98
CA SER A 148 -65.18 8.26 15.94
C SER A 148 -66.22 7.43 15.16
N ASP A 149 -67.13 6.87 15.95
CA ASP A 149 -68.56 6.62 15.67
C ASP A 149 -69.23 7.76 14.88
N GLU A 150 -70.09 7.42 13.90
CA GLU A 150 -71.31 8.14 13.47
C GLU A 150 -72.05 7.25 12.43
N ASP A 151 -73.14 6.59 12.84
CA ASP A 151 -74.55 6.83 12.46
C ASP A 151 -75.04 6.21 11.13
N GLU A 152 -75.86 5.15 11.22
CA GLU A 152 -77.29 5.09 10.79
C GLU A 152 -77.92 3.70 11.04
#